data_AF-A0A7U9R7W5-F1
#
_entry.id   AF-A0A7U9R7W5-F1
#
_cell.length_a   1.000
_cell.length_b   1.000
_cell.length_c   1.000
_cell.angle_alpha   90.00
_cell.angle_beta   90.00
_cell.angle_gamma   90.00
#
_symmetry.space_group_name_H-M   'P 1'
#
loop_
_entity.id
_entity.type
_entity.pdbx_description
1 polymer ?
#
loop_
_entity_poly.entity_id
_entity_poly.type
_entity_poly.pdbx_seq_one_letter_code
_entity_poly.pdbx_strand_id
1 'polypeptide(L)'
;MAKITITKGNEFMIAVRDEITKDDLFIEQYERAANILDRIVGASIEVRDKKEFWKSQDYENNIIAFCGERGEGKSSVMMTFVNAIYHNSNKEIFLNCKNVESTYFVEPILIDPSLFDDVHNVLDIVLAKIFRNFYDCYNNDNQRADERTREELLDRFQKVYRYVSLINNQKQMLDDEFDYEGNISKLTKLGESTKLKEELTELIKDYLNFMETRDGKKQLIIAIDDLDLCSANAYKMTEQIRKYLI
;
A
#
# COMPACT_ATOMS: atom_id res chain seq x y z
N MET A 1 -25.98 22.18 -2.69
CA MET A 1 -25.63 22.72 -1.37
C MET A 1 -25.04 21.56 -0.58
N ALA A 2 -23.88 21.73 0.02
CA ALA A 2 -23.26 20.69 0.84
C ALA A 2 -24.11 20.43 2.10
N LYS A 3 -24.26 19.15 2.47
CA LYS A 3 -25.01 18.71 3.63
C LYS A 3 -24.05 18.26 4.73
N ILE A 4 -24.20 18.87 5.91
CA ILE A 4 -23.44 18.50 7.10
C ILE A 4 -24.37 17.69 8.00
N THR A 5 -23.94 16.46 8.32
CA THR A 5 -24.62 15.59 9.28
C THR A 5 -23.77 15.49 10.54
N ILE A 6 -24.35 15.87 11.67
CA ILE A 6 -23.69 15.75 12.99
C ILE A 6 -24.35 14.60 13.73
N THR A 7 -23.58 13.54 13.97
CA THR A 7 -24.01 12.41 14.78
C THR A 7 -23.54 12.61 16.21
N LYS A 8 -24.49 12.85 17.12
CA LYS A 8 -24.20 13.03 18.54
C LYS A 8 -23.55 11.76 19.11
N GLY A 9 -22.44 11.90 19.83
CA GLY A 9 -21.64 10.80 20.36
C GLY A 9 -20.44 10.39 19.49
N ASN A 10 -20.36 10.89 18.26
CA ASN A 10 -19.22 10.68 17.36
C ASN A 10 -18.37 11.95 17.22
N GLU A 11 -18.50 12.89 18.17
CA GLU A 11 -17.64 14.06 18.20
C GLU A 11 -16.18 13.58 18.36
N PHE A 12 -15.28 14.07 17.50
CA PHE A 12 -13.84 13.72 17.48
C PHE A 12 -13.46 12.35 16.90
N MET A 13 -14.40 11.57 16.36
CA MET A 13 -14.07 10.29 15.69
C MET A 13 -13.87 10.47 14.18
N ILE A 14 -13.07 9.58 13.58
CA ILE A 14 -13.00 9.43 12.12
C ILE A 14 -14.39 8.97 11.63
N ALA A 15 -14.97 9.75 10.71
CA ALA A 15 -16.25 9.44 10.10
C ALA A 15 -16.01 8.75 8.75
N VAL A 16 -16.23 7.44 8.70
CA VAL A 16 -16.22 6.66 7.46
C VAL A 16 -17.65 6.55 6.95
N ARG A 17 -17.90 7.00 5.71
CA ARG A 17 -19.21 6.87 5.06
C ARG A 17 -19.23 5.64 4.14
N ASP A 18 -20.38 4.99 4.06
CA ASP A 18 -20.62 3.89 3.12
C ASP A 18 -20.83 4.41 1.69
N GLU A 19 -21.43 5.60 1.58
CA GLU A 19 -21.79 6.25 0.32
C GLU A 19 -21.29 7.71 0.28
N ILE A 20 -20.89 8.14 -0.92
CA ILE A 20 -20.44 9.50 -1.26
C ILE A 20 -21.46 10.06 -2.24
N THR A 21 -22.18 11.11 -1.80
CA THR A 21 -23.23 11.75 -2.57
C THR A 21 -22.78 13.12 -3.09
N LYS A 22 -23.44 13.67 -4.11
CA LYS A 22 -23.08 14.99 -4.68
C LYS A 22 -23.23 16.17 -3.72
N ASP A 23 -23.99 16.00 -2.65
CA ASP A 23 -24.12 16.97 -1.57
C ASP A 23 -23.10 16.74 -0.44
N ASP A 24 -22.15 15.81 -0.59
CA ASP A 24 -21.06 15.65 0.36
C ASP A 24 -20.20 16.93 0.44
N LEU A 25 -19.77 17.27 1.65
CA LEU A 25 -18.91 18.42 1.90
C LEU A 25 -17.57 18.31 1.16
N PHE A 26 -17.08 17.08 0.98
CA PHE A 26 -15.76 16.80 0.39
C PHE A 26 -15.85 16.27 -1.04
N ILE A 27 -16.97 16.51 -1.74
CA ILE A 27 -17.20 15.95 -3.08
C ILE A 27 -16.09 16.30 -4.08
N GLU A 28 -15.60 17.54 -4.09
CA GLU A 28 -14.52 17.98 -4.98
C GLU A 28 -13.20 17.25 -4.69
N GLN A 29 -12.93 16.94 -3.42
CA GLN A 29 -11.75 16.22 -2.97
C GLN A 29 -11.82 14.76 -3.40
N TYR A 30 -13.00 14.13 -3.31
CA TYR A 30 -13.21 12.76 -3.80
C TYR A 30 -13.06 12.68 -5.32
N GLU A 31 -13.65 13.61 -6.08
CA GLU A 31 -13.50 13.66 -7.54
C GLU A 31 -12.04 13.86 -7.96
N ARG A 32 -11.31 14.73 -7.26
CA ARG A 32 -9.88 14.94 -7.51
C ARG A 32 -9.07 13.67 -7.21
N ALA A 33 -9.32 13.01 -6.09
CA ALA A 33 -8.66 11.76 -5.73
C ALA A 33 -8.96 10.64 -6.73
N ALA A 34 -10.20 10.52 -7.19
CA ALA A 34 -10.62 9.56 -8.23
C ALA A 34 -9.86 9.77 -9.55
N ASN A 35 -9.72 11.03 -10.00
CA ASN A 35 -8.96 11.35 -11.20
C ASN A 35 -7.46 11.05 -11.07
N ILE A 36 -6.86 11.30 -9.89
CA ILE A 36 -5.46 10.96 -9.63
C ILE A 36 -5.30 9.43 -9.64
N LEU A 37 -6.18 8.70 -8.96
CA LEU A 37 -6.17 7.24 -8.94
C LEU A 37 -6.29 6.67 -10.35
N ASP A 38 -7.21 7.18 -11.18
CA ASP A 38 -7.38 6.72 -12.56
C ASP A 38 -6.10 6.86 -13.39
N ARG A 39 -5.38 7.98 -13.19
CA ARG A 39 -4.07 8.19 -13.83
C ARG A 39 -3.02 7.23 -13.33
N ILE A 40 -2.93 7.00 -12.02
CA ILE A 40 -1.98 6.06 -11.42
C ILE A 40 -2.22 4.63 -11.94
N VAL A 41 -3.49 4.20 -11.93
CA VAL A 41 -3.89 2.90 -12.45
C VAL A 41 -3.60 2.82 -13.95
N GLY A 42 -3.89 3.88 -14.70
CA GLY A 42 -3.62 3.99 -16.14
C GLY A 42 -2.14 3.85 -16.50
N ALA A 43 -1.26 4.56 -15.79
CA ALA A 43 0.17 4.58 -16.04
C ALA A 43 0.83 3.22 -15.78
N SER A 44 0.38 2.52 -14.71
CA SER A 44 0.84 1.17 -14.39
C SER A 44 0.62 0.13 -15.51
N ILE A 45 -0.27 0.42 -16.46
CA ILE A 45 -0.55 -0.40 -17.65
C ILE A 45 0.55 -0.20 -18.68
N GLU A 46 0.92 1.05 -18.97
CA GLU A 46 1.88 1.39 -20.02
C GLU A 46 3.28 0.85 -19.72
N VAL A 47 3.65 0.75 -18.43
CA VAL A 47 4.93 0.21 -17.99
C VAL A 47 5.03 -1.29 -18.21
N ARG A 48 3.93 -2.06 -18.11
CA ARG A 48 3.94 -3.51 -18.40
C ARG A 48 4.22 -3.82 -19.87
N ASP A 49 3.89 -2.89 -20.78
CA ASP A 49 4.03 -3.09 -22.23
C ASP A 49 5.35 -2.55 -22.82
N LYS A 50 6.13 -1.76 -22.07
CA LYS A 50 7.41 -1.18 -22.54
C LYS A 50 8.61 -2.05 -22.15
N LYS A 51 9.30 -2.59 -23.17
CA LYS A 51 10.55 -3.39 -23.05
C LYS A 51 11.80 -2.61 -22.61
N GLU A 52 11.76 -1.29 -22.45
CA GLU A 52 12.95 -0.47 -22.19
C GLU A 52 12.97 0.13 -20.78
N PHE A 53 13.46 -0.66 -19.81
CA PHE A 53 13.62 -0.35 -18.39
C PHE A 53 14.35 0.99 -18.10
N TRP A 54 15.25 1.43 -18.98
CA TRP A 54 16.05 2.65 -18.79
C TRP A 54 15.31 3.95 -19.16
N LYS A 55 14.23 3.86 -19.95
CA LYS A 55 13.41 5.03 -20.32
C LYS A 55 12.23 5.29 -19.38
N SER A 56 11.90 4.33 -18.51
CA SER A 56 10.85 4.42 -17.50
C SER A 56 11.35 4.93 -16.14
N GLN A 57 12.48 5.66 -16.12
CA GLN A 57 13.02 6.25 -14.89
C GLN A 57 12.24 7.47 -14.37
N ASP A 58 11.27 7.97 -15.15
CA ASP A 58 10.26 8.88 -14.59
C ASP A 58 9.41 8.06 -13.62
N TYR A 59 9.73 8.17 -12.32
CA TYR A 59 9.02 7.54 -11.23
C TYR A 59 7.51 7.84 -11.35
N GLU A 60 6.75 6.86 -11.83
CA GLU A 60 5.29 6.91 -11.74
C GLU A 60 4.93 6.85 -10.26
N ASN A 61 4.60 8.02 -9.72
CA ASN A 61 4.23 8.13 -8.32
C ASN A 61 2.87 7.48 -8.10
N ASN A 62 2.80 6.50 -7.21
CA ASN A 62 1.58 5.79 -6.84
C ASN A 62 0.96 6.30 -5.52
N ILE A 63 1.38 7.49 -5.06
CA ILE A 63 0.92 8.09 -3.81
C ILE A 63 -0.16 9.15 -4.07
N ILE A 64 -1.24 9.07 -3.28
CA ILE A 64 -2.25 10.12 -3.15
C ILE A 64 -2.16 10.69 -1.74
N ALA A 65 -1.91 12.00 -1.63
CA ALA A 65 -1.78 12.68 -0.34
C ALA A 65 -3.02 13.53 -0.05
N PHE A 66 -3.64 13.32 1.12
CA PHE A 66 -4.69 14.17 1.67
C PHE A 66 -4.06 15.15 2.67
N CYS A 67 -3.91 16.41 2.25
CA CYS A 67 -3.26 17.47 3.05
C CYS A 67 -4.28 18.53 3.50
N GLY A 68 -4.04 19.13 4.67
CA GLY A 68 -4.96 20.07 5.32
C GLY A 68 -4.56 20.30 6.78
N GLU A 69 -5.17 21.29 7.43
CA GLU A 69 -4.94 21.63 8.83
C GLU A 69 -5.50 20.56 9.80
N ARG A 70 -5.14 20.67 11.08
CA ARG A 70 -5.63 19.76 12.12
C ARG A 70 -7.14 19.94 12.28
N GLY A 71 -7.89 18.84 12.17
CA GLY A 71 -9.35 18.85 12.34
C GLY A 71 -10.16 19.11 11.05
N GLU A 72 -9.52 19.22 9.89
CA GLU A 72 -10.22 19.44 8.61
C GLU A 72 -10.83 18.16 7.99
N GLY A 73 -10.68 17.01 8.65
CA GLY A 73 -11.30 15.75 8.21
C GLY A 73 -10.48 14.91 7.23
N LYS A 74 -9.17 15.16 7.07
CA LYS A 74 -8.25 14.41 6.19
C LYS A 74 -8.43 12.88 6.27
N SER A 75 -8.32 12.33 7.47
CA SER A 75 -8.46 10.89 7.75
C SER A 75 -9.84 10.37 7.38
N SER A 76 -10.89 11.15 7.65
CA SER A 76 -12.28 10.78 7.30
C SER A 76 -12.49 10.73 5.79
N VAL A 77 -11.94 11.71 5.06
CA VAL A 77 -11.97 11.73 3.58
C VAL A 77 -11.18 10.55 3.02
N MET A 78 -9.94 10.34 3.46
CA MET A 78 -9.12 9.22 3.00
C MET A 78 -9.83 7.88 3.22
N MET A 79 -10.32 7.63 4.43
CA MET A 79 -10.98 6.37 4.78
C MET A 79 -12.28 6.15 4.03
N THR A 80 -13.10 7.19 3.88
CA THR A 80 -14.33 7.13 3.09
C THR A 80 -14.04 6.85 1.61
N PHE A 81 -12.99 7.48 1.06
CA PHE A 81 -12.56 7.24 -0.32
C PHE A 81 -12.08 5.80 -0.53
N VAL A 82 -11.24 5.29 0.37
CA VAL A 82 -10.78 3.88 0.36
C VAL A 82 -11.96 2.92 0.45
N ASN A 83 -12.93 3.20 1.33
CA ASN A 83 -14.15 2.41 1.48
C ASN A 83 -14.97 2.37 0.18
N ALA A 84 -15.13 3.52 -0.48
CA ALA A 84 -15.85 3.65 -1.74
C ALA A 84 -15.19 2.88 -2.89
N ILE A 85 -13.86 2.83 -2.93
CA ILE A 85 -13.12 2.03 -3.92
C ILE A 85 -13.34 0.53 -3.68
N TYR A 86 -13.15 0.07 -2.44
CA TYR A 86 -13.17 -1.35 -2.12
C TYR A 86 -14.57 -1.97 -2.32
N HIS A 87 -15.62 -1.31 -1.85
CA HIS A 87 -16.98 -1.80 -1.99
C HIS A 87 -17.61 -1.48 -3.35
N ASN A 88 -16.93 -0.70 -4.19
CA ASN A 88 -17.47 -0.15 -5.44
C ASN A 88 -18.88 0.46 -5.24
N SER A 89 -19.09 1.08 -4.07
CA SER A 89 -20.40 1.54 -3.60
C SER A 89 -20.84 2.84 -4.25
N ASN A 90 -19.90 3.59 -4.86
CA ASN A 90 -20.18 4.93 -5.41
C ASN A 90 -19.70 5.07 -6.85
N LYS A 91 -20.56 4.68 -7.80
CA LYS A 91 -20.27 4.87 -9.23
C LYS A 91 -20.07 6.34 -9.60
N GLU A 92 -20.75 7.28 -8.95
CA GLU A 92 -20.81 8.68 -9.41
C GLU A 92 -19.43 9.37 -9.49
N ILE A 93 -18.60 9.25 -8.44
CA ILE A 93 -17.26 9.87 -8.45
C ILE A 93 -16.27 9.15 -9.38
N PHE A 94 -16.55 7.89 -9.75
CA PHE A 94 -15.73 7.06 -10.62
C PHE A 94 -16.28 6.95 -12.05
N LEU A 95 -17.41 7.60 -12.39
CA LEU A 95 -18.11 7.47 -13.69
C LEU A 95 -17.21 7.75 -14.91
N ASN A 96 -16.19 8.59 -14.74
CA ASN A 96 -15.26 8.96 -15.81
C ASN A 96 -13.88 8.30 -15.65
N CYS A 97 -13.73 7.40 -14.69
CA CYS A 97 -12.46 6.74 -14.32
C CYS A 97 -12.38 5.33 -14.91
N LYS A 98 -12.18 5.25 -16.24
CA LYS A 98 -12.16 3.97 -16.99
C LYS A 98 -11.12 2.98 -16.49
N ASN A 99 -9.96 3.46 -16.04
CA ASN A 99 -8.90 2.59 -15.56
C ASN A 99 -9.29 1.98 -14.22
N VAL A 100 -9.86 2.78 -13.32
CA VAL A 100 -10.40 2.32 -12.03
C VAL A 100 -11.53 1.30 -12.24
N GLU A 101 -12.48 1.59 -13.13
CA GLU A 101 -13.59 0.67 -13.44
C GLU A 101 -13.11 -0.71 -13.96
N SER A 102 -11.98 -0.74 -14.68
CA SER A 102 -11.37 -1.98 -15.21
C SER A 102 -10.45 -2.71 -14.22
N THR A 103 -10.39 -2.27 -12.96
CA THR A 103 -9.44 -2.74 -11.96
C THR A 103 -10.15 -3.31 -10.73
N TYR A 104 -9.72 -4.49 -10.32
CA TYR A 104 -10.13 -5.13 -9.07
C TYR A 104 -9.23 -4.67 -7.93
N PHE A 105 -9.82 -4.09 -6.90
CA PHE A 105 -9.11 -3.74 -5.68
C PHE A 105 -9.31 -4.84 -4.65
N VAL A 106 -8.21 -5.41 -4.16
CA VAL A 106 -8.27 -6.34 -3.02
C VAL A 106 -8.47 -5.55 -1.72
N GLU A 107 -8.71 -6.27 -0.62
CA GLU A 107 -8.88 -5.64 0.69
C GLU A 107 -7.74 -4.66 1.02
N PRO A 108 -8.06 -3.37 1.29
CA PRO A 108 -7.07 -2.35 1.60
C PRO A 108 -6.32 -2.61 2.91
N ILE A 109 -5.07 -2.17 2.96
CA ILE A 109 -4.26 -2.19 4.17
C ILE A 109 -4.30 -0.81 4.81
N LEU A 110 -4.84 -0.75 6.01
CA LEU A 110 -4.80 0.45 6.85
C LEU A 110 -3.56 0.43 7.74
N ILE A 111 -2.75 1.47 7.74
CA ILE A 111 -1.58 1.59 8.60
C ILE A 111 -1.81 2.78 9.53
N ASP A 112 -1.89 2.46 10.81
CA ASP A 112 -1.90 3.45 11.89
C ASP A 112 -0.45 3.66 12.34
N PRO A 113 0.06 4.91 12.42
CA PRO A 113 1.42 5.18 12.85
C PRO A 113 1.77 4.69 14.25
N SER A 114 0.80 4.49 15.13
CA SER A 114 1.03 3.87 16.44
C SER A 114 1.52 2.42 16.36
N LEU A 115 1.37 1.76 15.21
CA LEU A 115 1.93 0.42 14.96
C LEU A 115 3.45 0.45 14.77
N PHE A 116 4.05 1.63 14.56
CA PHE A 116 5.50 1.78 14.45
C PHE A 116 6.13 1.87 15.83
N ASP A 117 7.15 1.05 16.03
CA ASP A 117 8.08 1.19 17.14
C ASP A 117 9.52 1.18 16.62
N ASP A 118 10.50 1.12 17.52
CA ASP A 118 11.91 1.10 17.13
C ASP A 118 12.33 -0.20 16.41
N VAL A 119 11.47 -1.22 16.41
CA VAL A 119 11.73 -2.57 15.90
C VAL A 119 11.01 -2.80 14.56
N HIS A 120 9.74 -2.43 14.46
CA HIS A 120 8.84 -2.71 13.35
C HIS A 120 8.63 -1.50 12.43
N ASN A 121 8.88 -1.71 11.15
CA ASN A 121 8.79 -0.69 10.12
C ASN A 121 7.57 -0.88 9.20
N VAL A 122 7.41 -0.01 8.20
CA VAL A 122 6.23 -0.04 7.29
C VAL A 122 6.14 -1.32 6.47
N LEU A 123 7.27 -1.89 6.07
CA LEU A 123 7.32 -3.16 5.35
C LEU A 123 6.91 -4.32 6.25
N ASP A 124 7.32 -4.32 7.52
CA ASP A 124 6.91 -5.37 8.47
C ASP A 124 5.38 -5.38 8.64
N ILE A 125 4.78 -4.20 8.80
CA ILE A 125 3.33 -4.06 8.95
C ILE A 125 2.59 -4.47 7.68
N VAL A 126 3.05 -4.01 6.51
CA VAL A 126 2.46 -4.39 5.22
C VAL A 126 2.53 -5.90 5.04
N LEU A 127 3.71 -6.51 5.22
CA LEU A 127 3.92 -7.96 5.10
C LEU A 127 3.03 -8.74 6.06
N ALA A 128 2.97 -8.32 7.33
CA ALA A 128 2.14 -8.99 8.33
C ALA A 128 0.65 -8.95 7.94
N LYS A 129 0.17 -7.82 7.39
CA LYS A 129 -1.23 -7.68 6.96
C LYS A 129 -1.55 -8.50 5.72
N ILE A 130 -0.74 -8.44 4.65
CA ILE A 130 -1.00 -9.28 3.47
C ILE A 130 -0.85 -10.76 3.79
N PHE A 131 0.09 -11.15 4.66
CA PHE A 131 0.25 -12.54 5.09
C PHE A 131 -0.98 -13.01 5.87
N ARG A 132 -1.48 -12.20 6.80
CA ARG A 132 -2.71 -12.51 7.54
C ARG A 132 -3.90 -12.68 6.59
N ASN A 133 -4.11 -11.76 5.66
CA ASN A 133 -5.22 -11.84 4.71
C ASN A 133 -5.13 -13.10 3.82
N PHE A 134 -3.91 -13.42 3.36
CA PHE A 134 -3.63 -14.67 2.65
C PHE A 134 -3.97 -15.89 3.52
N TYR A 135 -3.52 -15.91 4.77
CA TYR A 135 -3.70 -17.05 5.68
C TYR A 135 -5.17 -17.24 6.09
N ASP A 136 -5.89 -16.15 6.36
CA ASP A 136 -7.33 -16.17 6.67
C ASP A 136 -8.14 -16.67 5.46
N CYS A 137 -7.80 -16.21 4.25
CA CYS A 137 -8.41 -16.72 3.03
C CYS A 137 -8.11 -18.20 2.80
N TYR A 138 -6.86 -18.62 3.02
CA TYR A 138 -6.42 -20.00 2.88
C TYR A 138 -7.20 -20.93 3.81
N ASN A 139 -7.27 -20.61 5.10
CA ASN A 139 -7.97 -21.45 6.08
C ASN A 139 -9.48 -21.55 5.84
N ASN A 140 -10.09 -20.49 5.29
CA ASN A 140 -11.52 -20.45 5.00
C ASN A 140 -11.90 -21.15 3.69
N ASP A 141 -11.01 -21.14 2.68
CA ASP A 141 -11.23 -21.78 1.38
C ASP A 141 -9.98 -22.48 0.84
N ASN A 142 -9.82 -23.74 1.27
CA ASN A 142 -8.75 -24.63 0.85
C ASN A 142 -8.90 -25.14 -0.60
N GLN A 143 -9.84 -24.66 -1.41
CA GLN A 143 -9.95 -25.01 -2.84
C GLN A 143 -9.68 -23.85 -3.80
N ARG A 144 -9.50 -22.62 -3.28
CA ARG A 144 -9.29 -21.41 -4.08
C ARG A 144 -8.07 -21.42 -5.01
N ALA A 145 -7.02 -22.15 -4.61
CA ALA A 145 -5.80 -22.34 -5.40
C ALA A 145 -5.28 -23.76 -5.17
N ASP A 146 -4.48 -24.28 -6.11
CA ASP A 146 -3.80 -25.55 -5.91
C ASP A 146 -2.71 -25.44 -4.83
N GLU A 147 -2.34 -26.59 -4.27
CA GLU A 147 -1.36 -26.69 -3.17
C GLU A 147 -0.01 -26.09 -3.56
N ARG A 148 0.45 -26.32 -4.79
CA ARG A 148 1.74 -25.80 -5.26
C ARG A 148 1.75 -24.28 -5.32
N THR A 149 0.70 -23.64 -5.86
CA THR A 149 0.59 -22.17 -5.86
C THR A 149 0.67 -21.58 -4.44
N ARG A 150 0.12 -22.28 -3.45
CA ARG A 150 0.18 -21.85 -2.04
C ARG A 150 1.56 -21.99 -1.43
N GLU A 151 2.21 -23.12 -1.64
CA GLU A 151 3.59 -23.35 -1.20
C GLU A 151 4.54 -22.32 -1.82
N GLU A 152 4.40 -22.05 -3.12
CA GLU A 152 5.20 -21.04 -3.81
C GLU A 152 4.98 -19.62 -3.25
N LEU A 153 3.76 -19.28 -2.82
CA LEU A 153 3.46 -18.00 -2.18
C LEU A 153 4.02 -17.93 -0.76
N LEU A 154 3.93 -19.00 0.02
CA LEU A 154 4.53 -19.11 1.35
C LEU A 154 6.07 -18.96 1.29
N ASP A 155 6.72 -19.61 0.34
CA ASP A 155 8.16 -19.51 0.14
C ASP A 155 8.57 -18.07 -0.22
N ARG A 156 7.77 -17.38 -1.03
CA ARG A 156 7.98 -15.95 -1.33
C ARG A 156 7.81 -15.07 -0.10
N PHE A 157 6.79 -15.32 0.71
CA PHE A 157 6.62 -14.62 1.99
C PHE A 157 7.85 -14.76 2.88
N GLN A 158 8.36 -15.99 3.05
CA GLN A 158 9.56 -16.26 3.84
C GLN A 158 10.79 -15.55 3.27
N LYS A 159 10.95 -15.59 1.95
CA LYS A 159 12.08 -14.94 1.25
C LYS A 159 12.07 -13.43 1.46
N VAL A 160 10.93 -12.77 1.26
CA VAL A 160 10.81 -11.31 1.46
C VAL A 160 10.97 -10.94 2.93
N TYR A 161 10.39 -11.71 3.86
CA TYR A 161 10.55 -11.48 5.30
C TYR A 161 12.02 -11.54 5.73
N ARG A 162 12.81 -12.47 5.17
CA ARG A 162 14.26 -12.53 5.41
C ARG A 162 14.97 -11.25 4.94
N TYR A 163 14.64 -10.75 3.76
CA TYR A 163 15.22 -9.49 3.26
C TYR A 163 14.84 -8.29 4.14
N VAL A 164 13.58 -8.19 4.57
CA VAL A 164 13.15 -7.10 5.47
C VAL A 164 13.85 -7.18 6.82
N SER A 165 13.98 -8.39 7.39
CA SER A 165 14.68 -8.63 8.66
C SER A 165 16.16 -8.23 8.59
N LEU A 166 16.85 -8.54 7.49
CA LEU A 166 18.24 -8.14 7.26
C LEU A 166 18.42 -6.61 7.25
N ILE A 167 17.44 -5.88 6.72
CA ILE A 167 17.46 -4.41 6.67
C ILE A 167 17.19 -3.79 8.05
N ASN A 168 16.32 -4.41 8.86
CA ASN A 168 16.00 -3.93 10.19
C ASN A 168 17.14 -4.15 11.19
N ASN A 169 17.84 -5.28 11.10
CA ASN A 169 18.93 -5.63 12.02
C ASN A 169 20.28 -4.96 11.71
N GLN A 170 20.30 -3.98 10.79
CA GLN A 170 21.51 -3.26 10.39
C GLN A 170 22.19 -2.53 11.55
N LYS A 171 21.45 -2.08 12.57
CA LYS A 171 22.06 -1.47 13.77
C LYS A 171 22.77 -2.49 14.67
N GLN A 172 22.28 -3.72 14.78
CA GLN A 172 22.90 -4.75 15.63
C GLN A 172 24.15 -5.37 15.00
N MET A 173 24.24 -5.40 13.65
CA MET A 173 25.40 -5.97 12.95
C MET A 173 26.54 -4.97 12.70
N LEU A 174 26.32 -3.66 12.93
CA LEU A 174 27.35 -2.63 12.77
C LEU A 174 28.23 -2.46 14.02
N ASP A 175 27.73 -2.84 15.20
CA ASP A 175 28.49 -2.77 16.46
C ASP A 175 29.44 -3.98 16.64
N ASP A 176 29.19 -5.09 15.93
CA ASP A 176 29.98 -6.34 16.04
C ASP A 176 31.12 -6.48 15.02
N GLU A 177 31.26 -5.58 14.03
CA GLU A 177 32.32 -5.65 13.00
C GLU A 177 33.18 -4.37 12.94
N PHE A 178 34.00 -4.17 13.97
CA PHE A 178 35.36 -3.70 13.69
C PHE A 178 36.16 -4.86 13.09
N ASP A 179 35.97 -5.21 11.81
CA ASP A 179 36.98 -5.99 11.09
C ASP A 179 36.84 -5.97 9.55
N TYR A 180 37.84 -5.34 8.90
CA TYR A 180 38.53 -5.75 7.68
C TYR A 180 37.83 -6.15 6.36
N GLU A 181 36.50 -6.19 6.20
CA GLU A 181 35.88 -6.55 4.90
C GLU A 181 35.33 -5.35 4.12
N GLY A 182 36.16 -4.87 3.19
CA GLY A 182 35.98 -3.67 2.36
C GLY A 182 34.77 -3.64 1.41
N ASN A 183 34.80 -2.63 0.52
CA ASN A 183 33.75 -2.15 -0.39
C ASN A 183 32.81 -3.17 -1.08
N ILE A 184 33.18 -4.45 -1.19
CA ILE A 184 32.34 -5.51 -1.75
C ILE A 184 31.17 -5.88 -0.83
N SER A 185 31.37 -5.94 0.49
CA SER A 185 30.28 -6.19 1.44
C SER A 185 29.20 -5.11 1.34
N LYS A 186 29.61 -3.84 1.12
CA LYS A 186 28.71 -2.70 0.84
C LYS A 186 28.00 -2.81 -0.51
N LEU A 187 28.67 -3.31 -1.56
CA LEU A 187 28.06 -3.56 -2.87
C LEU A 187 27.05 -4.71 -2.84
N THR A 188 27.35 -5.79 -2.11
CA THR A 188 26.40 -6.90 -1.87
C THR A 188 25.16 -6.39 -1.12
N LYS A 189 25.35 -5.57 -0.09
CA LYS A 189 24.27 -4.91 0.67
C LYS A 189 23.41 -3.96 -0.21
N LEU A 190 24.03 -3.24 -1.16
CA LEU A 190 23.31 -2.41 -2.15
C LEU A 190 22.57 -3.25 -3.20
N GLY A 191 23.13 -4.40 -3.58
CA GLY A 191 22.46 -5.38 -4.44
C GLY A 191 21.25 -6.02 -3.75
N GLU A 192 21.33 -6.26 -2.44
CA GLU A 192 20.24 -6.82 -1.63
C GLU A 192 19.06 -5.86 -1.44
N SER A 193 19.28 -4.55 -1.29
CA SER A 193 18.19 -3.58 -1.25
C SER A 193 17.45 -3.47 -2.58
N THR A 194 18.18 -3.57 -3.71
CA THR A 194 17.58 -3.58 -5.05
C THR A 194 16.75 -4.85 -5.26
N LYS A 195 17.26 -6.01 -4.80
CA LYS A 195 16.52 -7.28 -4.80
C LYS A 195 15.26 -7.24 -3.95
N LEU A 196 15.27 -6.59 -2.79
CA LEU A 196 14.07 -6.52 -1.95
C LEU A 196 12.90 -5.87 -2.68
N LYS A 197 13.12 -4.78 -3.41
CA LYS A 197 12.04 -4.15 -4.19
C LYS A 197 11.45 -5.12 -5.22
N GLU A 198 12.29 -5.83 -5.96
CA GLU A 198 11.86 -6.81 -6.97
C GLU A 198 11.08 -7.96 -6.33
N GLU A 199 11.61 -8.55 -5.26
CA GLU A 199 11.00 -9.69 -4.57
C GLU A 199 9.68 -9.29 -3.88
N LEU A 200 9.61 -8.09 -3.30
CA LEU A 200 8.38 -7.55 -2.73
C LEU A 200 7.33 -7.30 -3.82
N THR A 201 7.76 -6.80 -4.99
CA THR A 201 6.87 -6.58 -6.14
C THR A 201 6.28 -7.89 -6.64
N GLU A 202 7.09 -8.95 -6.77
CA GLU A 202 6.61 -10.27 -7.15
C GLU A 202 5.69 -10.87 -6.09
N LEU A 203 6.04 -10.76 -4.81
CA LEU A 203 5.17 -11.20 -3.70
C LEU A 203 3.79 -10.52 -3.76
N ILE A 204 3.75 -9.21 -3.96
CA ILE A 204 2.48 -8.47 -4.07
C ILE A 204 1.70 -8.94 -5.30
N LYS A 205 2.34 -9.21 -6.45
CA LYS A 205 1.65 -9.74 -7.64
C LYS A 205 1.04 -11.11 -7.38
N ASP A 206 1.79 -12.01 -6.76
CA ASP A 206 1.30 -13.37 -6.46
C ASP A 206 0.18 -13.33 -5.42
N TYR A 207 0.33 -12.51 -4.38
CA TYR A 207 -0.72 -12.23 -3.41
C TYR A 207 -2.00 -11.70 -4.08
N LEU A 208 -1.89 -10.71 -4.97
CA LEU A 208 -3.04 -10.16 -5.70
C LEU A 208 -3.74 -11.23 -6.55
N ASN A 209 -2.97 -12.08 -7.25
CA ASN A 209 -3.52 -13.17 -8.05
C ASN A 209 -4.19 -14.25 -7.21
N PHE A 210 -3.69 -14.50 -6.00
CA PHE A 210 -4.33 -15.40 -5.05
C PHE A 210 -5.65 -14.83 -4.50
N MET A 211 -5.64 -13.56 -4.10
CA MET A 211 -6.79 -12.88 -3.50
C MET A 211 -7.90 -12.57 -4.51
N GLU A 212 -7.56 -12.39 -5.78
CA GLU A 212 -8.51 -12.13 -6.86
C GLU A 212 -8.23 -13.04 -8.06
N THR A 213 -9.12 -13.99 -8.30
CA THR A 213 -8.97 -15.01 -9.34
C THR A 213 -9.48 -14.54 -10.71
N ARG A 214 -10.29 -13.47 -10.75
CA ARG A 214 -10.77 -12.90 -12.01
C ARG A 214 -9.60 -12.39 -12.84
N ASP A 215 -9.66 -12.65 -14.14
CA ASP A 215 -8.74 -12.07 -15.09
C ASP A 215 -9.02 -10.57 -15.22
N GLY A 216 -7.97 -9.77 -15.03
CA GLY A 216 -8.07 -8.32 -15.03
C GLY A 216 -6.94 -7.67 -14.23
N LYS A 217 -6.96 -6.35 -14.19
CA LYS A 217 -6.01 -5.58 -13.37
C LYS A 217 -6.38 -5.76 -11.91
N LYS A 218 -5.37 -5.93 -11.07
CA LYS A 218 -5.52 -6.14 -9.63
C LYS A 218 -4.61 -5.14 -8.94
N GLN A 219 -5.13 -4.45 -7.94
CA GLN A 219 -4.36 -3.48 -7.17
C GLN A 219 -4.63 -3.59 -5.68
N LEU A 220 -3.61 -3.22 -4.90
CA LEU A 220 -3.65 -3.14 -3.45
C LEU A 220 -3.56 -1.66 -3.07
N ILE A 221 -4.47 -1.22 -2.21
CA ILE A 221 -4.42 0.13 -1.62
C ILE A 221 -3.81 0.02 -0.23
N ILE A 222 -2.82 0.86 0.05
CA ILE A 222 -2.24 1.04 1.38
C ILE A 222 -2.61 2.45 1.83
N ALA A 223 -3.51 2.55 2.80
CA ALA A 223 -3.89 3.82 3.42
C ALA A 223 -3.07 4.02 4.70
N ILE A 224 -2.38 5.16 4.80
CA ILE A 224 -1.53 5.50 5.94
C ILE A 224 -2.07 6.80 6.53
N ASP A 225 -2.57 6.74 7.76
CA ASP A 225 -3.12 7.92 8.44
C ASP A 225 -2.03 8.62 9.26
N ASP A 226 -2.22 9.90 9.59
CA ASP A 226 -1.44 10.67 10.59
C ASP A 226 0.10 10.47 10.56
N LEU A 227 0.67 10.35 9.36
CA LEU A 227 2.11 10.14 9.13
C LEU A 227 3.00 11.16 9.88
N ASP A 228 2.49 12.38 10.04
CA ASP A 228 3.13 13.52 10.69
C ASP A 228 3.15 13.43 12.23
N LEU A 229 2.29 12.63 12.85
CA LEU A 229 2.28 12.44 14.31
C LEU A 229 3.52 11.67 14.81
N CYS A 230 4.12 10.83 13.99
CA CYS A 230 5.32 10.05 14.34
C CYS A 230 6.61 10.74 13.89
N SER A 231 6.86 11.98 14.31
CA SER A 231 7.97 12.82 13.83
C SER A 231 9.37 12.17 13.85
N ALA A 232 9.67 11.30 14.83
CA ALA A 232 10.94 10.58 14.92
C ALA A 232 11.11 9.51 13.81
N ASN A 233 10.03 8.85 13.39
CA ASN A 233 10.03 7.73 12.45
C ASN A 233 9.43 8.07 11.08
N ALA A 234 8.74 9.21 10.95
CA ALA A 234 8.06 9.64 9.73
C ALA A 234 9.03 9.73 8.53
N TYR A 235 10.24 10.27 8.75
CA TYR A 235 11.26 10.34 7.70
C TYR A 235 11.70 8.93 7.26
N LYS A 236 12.02 8.06 8.22
CA LYS A 236 12.45 6.68 7.95
C LYS A 236 11.37 5.90 7.19
N MET A 237 10.12 6.04 7.61
CA MET A 237 8.96 5.45 6.95
C MET A 237 8.80 5.97 5.53
N THR A 238 8.82 7.29 5.33
CA THR A 238 8.68 7.90 4.00
C THR A 238 9.77 7.42 3.05
N GLU A 239 11.01 7.31 3.52
CA GLU A 239 12.12 6.77 2.73
C GLU A 239 11.94 5.28 2.40
N GLN A 240 11.36 4.47 3.29
CA GLN A 240 11.07 3.07 2.99
C GLN A 240 9.95 2.93 1.97
N ILE A 241 8.87 3.72 2.09
CA ILE A 241 7.80 3.78 1.10
C ILE A 241 8.41 4.13 -0.27
N ARG A 242 9.19 5.21 -0.34
CA ARG A 242 9.85 5.66 -1.56
C ARG A 242 10.78 4.61 -2.19
N LYS A 243 11.48 3.83 -1.38
CA LYS A 243 12.48 2.85 -1.86
C LYS A 243 11.86 1.54 -2.33
N TYR A 244 10.79 1.09 -1.68
CA TYR A 244 10.30 -0.29 -1.84
C TYR A 244 8.85 -0.40 -2.30
N LEU A 245 8.04 0.65 -2.14
CA LEU A 245 6.60 0.64 -2.47
C LEU A 245 6.24 1.55 -3.65
N ILE A 246 7.16 2.36 -4.15
CA ILE A 246 7.07 3.14 -5.41
C ILE A 246 8.01 2.53 -6.43
#